data_AF-A0A3B0W5X0-F1
#
_entry.id   AF-A0A3B0W5X0-F1
#
_cell.length_a   1.000
_cell.length_b   1.000
_cell.length_c   1.000
_cell.angle_alpha   90.00
_cell.angle_beta   90.00
_cell.angle_gamma   90.00
#
_symmetry.space_group_name_H-M   'P 1'
#
loop_
_entity.id
_entity.type
_entity.pdbx_description
1 polymer ?
#
loop_
_entity_poly.entity_id
_entity_poly.type
_entity_poly.pdbx_seq_one_letter_code
_entity_poly.pdbx_strand_id
1 'polypeptide(L)'
;LYKKGTLMPANITIENGLPWLTEKKDGRKHQIPQAVNPAHKIKKTACQVCHAQWSFNDSGISLLRQDNDNFNAWLALTRQGDFEVEQQLDANLFDNNGQGGAIMTDKLNGREQQGIWLKTYLSRRWEPVKICRDSHGILQVCRTILDLSLSYVNKDGKVILNAVKPAAAYSAPQPYTPHTTGRAGVFFRQRLEVN
;
A
#
# COMPACT_ATOMS: atom_id res chain seq x y z
N LEU A 1 1.47 -9.92 -23.56
CA LEU A 1 1.12 -10.95 -24.58
C LEU A 1 -0.30 -10.65 -25.05
N TYR A 2 -0.44 -9.99 -26.20
CA TYR A 2 -1.76 -9.69 -26.75
C TYR A 2 -2.45 -11.01 -27.11
N LYS A 3 -3.58 -11.30 -26.46
CA LYS A 3 -4.37 -12.48 -26.78
C LYS A 3 -5.01 -12.28 -28.15
N LYS A 4 -4.93 -13.32 -28.99
CA LYS A 4 -5.68 -13.43 -30.25
C LYS A 4 -7.17 -13.14 -29.94
N GLY A 5 -7.76 -12.13 -30.57
CA GLY A 5 -9.16 -11.71 -30.36
C GLY A 5 -9.37 -10.46 -29.47
N THR A 6 -8.31 -9.84 -28.96
CA THR A 6 -8.45 -8.55 -28.25
C THR A 6 -8.37 -7.40 -29.27
N LEU A 7 -9.37 -6.51 -29.29
CA LEU A 7 -9.32 -5.26 -30.05
C LEU A 7 -8.10 -4.47 -29.61
N MET A 8 -7.13 -4.30 -30.51
CA MET A 8 -6.00 -3.44 -30.24
C MET A 8 -6.46 -1.98 -30.26
N PRO A 9 -5.90 -1.12 -29.39
CA PRO A 9 -6.08 0.31 -29.50
C PRO A 9 -5.83 0.78 -30.94
N ALA A 10 -6.66 1.69 -31.44
CA ALA A 10 -6.64 2.12 -32.84
C ALA A 10 -5.29 2.71 -33.30
N ASN A 11 -4.46 3.14 -32.36
CA ASN A 11 -3.13 3.69 -32.62
C ASN A 11 -2.00 2.66 -32.48
N ILE A 12 -2.30 1.36 -32.49
CA ILE A 12 -1.31 0.28 -32.52
C ILE A 12 -1.45 -0.51 -33.83
N THR A 13 -0.37 -0.56 -34.61
CA THR A 13 -0.28 -1.34 -35.86
C THR A 13 0.70 -2.50 -35.71
N ILE A 14 0.53 -3.55 -36.53
CA ILE A 14 1.53 -4.62 -36.68
C ILE A 14 2.23 -4.42 -38.02
N GLU A 15 3.55 -4.22 -37.99
CA GLU A 15 4.39 -4.04 -39.18
C GLU A 15 5.53 -5.06 -39.09
N ASN A 16 5.70 -5.90 -40.12
CA ASN A 16 6.69 -7.00 -40.13
C ASN A 16 6.61 -7.93 -38.90
N GLY A 17 5.40 -8.18 -38.38
CA GLY A 17 5.17 -9.02 -37.21
C GLY A 17 5.49 -8.35 -35.86
N LEU A 18 5.87 -7.06 -35.85
CA LEU A 18 6.19 -6.30 -34.65
C LEU A 18 5.11 -5.23 -34.39
N PRO A 19 4.70 -5.03 -33.13
CA PRO A 19 3.76 -3.97 -32.79
C PRO A 19 4.42 -2.60 -32.70
N TRP A 20 3.75 -1.60 -33.26
CA TRP A 20 4.14 -0.20 -33.28
C TRP A 20 3.02 0.66 -32.71
N LEU A 21 3.37 1.61 -31.86
CA LEU A 21 2.48 2.63 -31.32
C LEU A 21 2.67 3.92 -32.13
N THR A 22 1.58 4.45 -32.68
CA THR A 22 1.55 5.78 -33.29
C THR A 22 1.06 6.80 -32.26
N GLU A 23 1.84 7.84 -32.01
CA GLU A 23 1.44 8.95 -31.14
C GLU A 23 0.30 9.74 -31.78
N LYS A 24 -0.69 10.13 -30.97
CA LYS A 24 -1.81 10.96 -31.45
C LYS A 24 -1.41 12.40 -31.70
N LYS A 25 -0.34 12.90 -31.06
CA LYS A 25 0.03 14.31 -31.07
C LYS A 25 0.75 14.72 -32.34
N ASP A 26 1.73 13.93 -32.80
CA ASP A 26 2.59 14.26 -33.93
C ASP A 26 2.77 13.10 -34.93
N GLY A 27 2.10 11.97 -34.71
CA GLY A 27 2.16 10.80 -35.60
C GLY A 27 3.45 9.99 -35.50
N ARG A 28 4.34 10.27 -34.54
CA ARG A 28 5.58 9.48 -34.37
C ARG A 28 5.26 8.03 -34.05
N LYS A 29 6.06 7.14 -34.64
CA LYS A 29 5.96 5.70 -34.42
C LYS A 29 7.02 5.24 -33.42
N HIS A 30 6.58 4.52 -32.40
CA HIS A 30 7.42 3.90 -31.40
C HIS A 30 7.23 2.38 -31.44
N GLN A 31 8.30 1.63 -31.64
CA GLN A 31 8.22 0.19 -31.55
C GLN A 31 7.86 -0.21 -30.12
N ILE A 32 6.82 -1.03 -29.96
CA ILE A 32 6.42 -1.51 -28.63
C ILE A 32 7.42 -2.60 -28.20
N PRO A 33 8.05 -2.47 -27.02
CA PRO A 33 9.02 -3.45 -26.54
C PRO A 33 8.44 -4.86 -26.45
N GLN A 34 9.20 -5.84 -26.95
CA GLN A 34 8.80 -7.25 -26.89
C GLN A 34 9.26 -7.92 -25.59
N ALA A 35 8.36 -8.70 -25.01
CA ALA A 35 8.62 -9.49 -23.80
C ALA A 35 9.44 -10.76 -24.15
N VAL A 36 10.74 -10.59 -24.42
CA VAL A 36 11.60 -11.68 -24.93
C VAL A 36 12.14 -12.62 -23.86
N ASN A 37 12.18 -12.20 -22.59
CA ASN A 37 12.68 -13.04 -21.51
C ASN A 37 11.81 -14.31 -21.35
N PRO A 38 12.38 -15.53 -21.29
CA PRO A 38 11.64 -16.77 -21.09
C PRO A 38 10.69 -16.77 -19.89
N ALA A 39 10.97 -15.97 -18.85
CA ALA A 39 10.11 -15.79 -17.70
C ALA A 39 8.68 -15.33 -18.06
N HIS A 40 8.49 -14.61 -19.18
CA HIS A 40 7.16 -14.20 -19.64
C HIS A 40 6.31 -15.36 -20.21
N LYS A 41 6.89 -16.55 -20.39
CA LYS A 41 6.15 -17.77 -20.77
C LYS A 41 5.56 -18.47 -19.55
N ILE A 42 5.96 -18.09 -18.34
CA ILE A 42 5.46 -18.67 -17.09
C ILE A 42 4.00 -18.24 -16.93
N LYS A 43 3.11 -19.24 -16.84
CA LYS A 43 1.67 -19.04 -16.66
C LYS A 43 1.32 -19.02 -15.18
N LYS A 44 0.15 -18.48 -14.84
CA LYS A 44 -0.37 -18.38 -13.46
C LYS A 44 0.56 -17.61 -12.52
N THR A 45 1.20 -16.57 -13.03
CA THR A 45 2.05 -15.66 -12.26
C THR A 45 1.78 -14.23 -12.73
N ALA A 46 1.53 -13.32 -11.78
CA ALA A 46 1.40 -11.90 -12.09
C ALA A 46 2.76 -11.27 -12.37
N CYS A 47 2.82 -10.26 -13.24
CA CYS A 47 4.07 -9.57 -13.60
C CYS A 47 4.83 -9.09 -12.36
N GLN A 48 4.11 -8.65 -11.32
CA GLN A 48 4.70 -8.09 -10.11
C GLN A 48 5.54 -9.10 -9.32
N VAL A 49 5.26 -10.40 -9.42
CA VAL A 49 6.10 -11.43 -8.78
C VAL A 49 7.56 -11.30 -9.24
N CYS A 50 7.76 -11.05 -10.54
CA CYS A 50 9.08 -10.87 -11.12
C CYS A 50 9.58 -9.42 -11.03
N HIS A 51 8.69 -8.44 -11.21
CA HIS A 51 9.06 -7.04 -11.45
C HIS A 51 9.05 -6.14 -10.21
N ALA A 52 8.44 -6.57 -9.11
CA ALA A 52 8.49 -5.84 -7.84
C ALA A 52 9.94 -5.70 -7.36
N GLN A 53 10.43 -4.47 -7.18
CA GLN A 53 11.76 -4.26 -6.61
C GLN A 53 11.72 -4.45 -5.09
N TRP A 54 10.71 -3.87 -4.45
CA TRP A 54 10.44 -3.98 -3.03
C TRP A 54 8.94 -3.83 -2.77
N SER A 55 8.51 -4.25 -1.58
CA SER A 55 7.12 -4.15 -1.12
C SER A 55 7.13 -3.79 0.36
N PHE A 56 6.09 -3.09 0.82
CA PHE A 56 5.88 -2.94 2.24
C PHE A 56 5.56 -4.31 2.85
N ASN A 57 6.30 -4.64 3.89
CA ASN A 57 6.09 -5.79 4.74
C ASN A 57 6.01 -5.29 6.19
N ASP A 58 5.00 -4.48 6.44
CA ASP A 58 4.62 -4.04 7.77
C ASP A 58 3.77 -5.10 8.48
N SER A 59 3.87 -5.10 9.81
CA SER A 59 3.13 -5.98 10.70
C SER A 59 2.78 -5.25 11.99
N GLY A 60 1.74 -5.75 12.66
CA GLY A 60 1.21 -5.21 13.90
C GLY A 60 0.86 -3.74 13.79
N ILE A 61 0.04 -3.37 12.80
CA ILE A 61 -0.43 -2.00 12.64
C ILE A 61 -1.30 -1.66 13.85
N SER A 62 -0.91 -0.65 14.62
CA SER A 62 -1.75 -0.18 15.73
C SER A 62 -2.39 1.14 15.35
N LEU A 63 -3.72 1.16 15.34
CA LEU A 63 -4.53 2.36 15.15
C LEU A 63 -5.04 2.81 16.51
N LEU A 64 -4.81 4.07 16.85
CA LEU A 64 -5.28 4.68 18.08
C LEU A 64 -6.12 5.91 17.75
N ARG A 65 -7.36 5.92 18.25
CA ARG A 65 -8.16 7.14 18.35
C ARG A 65 -7.97 7.74 19.75
N GLN A 66 -7.63 9.02 19.83
CA GLN A 66 -7.50 9.73 21.10
C GLN A 66 -8.26 11.06 21.02
N ASP A 67 -9.29 11.21 21.86
CA ASP A 67 -10.16 12.40 21.86
C ASP A 67 -9.78 13.47 22.89
N ASN A 68 -8.84 13.16 23.80
CA ASN A 68 -8.27 14.14 24.72
C ASN A 68 -7.04 14.84 24.12
N ASP A 69 -6.66 15.95 24.73
CA ASP A 69 -5.56 16.83 24.33
C ASP A 69 -4.20 16.49 24.96
N ASN A 70 -4.10 15.36 25.69
CA ASN A 70 -2.84 14.95 26.30
C ASN A 70 -1.93 14.21 25.31
N PHE A 71 -1.18 14.98 24.52
CA PHE A 71 -0.30 14.42 23.49
C PHE A 71 1.16 14.25 23.91
N ASN A 72 1.51 14.51 25.17
CA ASN A 72 2.91 14.48 25.64
C ASN A 72 3.64 13.15 25.31
N ALA A 73 2.93 12.02 25.31
CA ALA A 73 3.48 10.72 24.93
C ALA A 73 3.98 10.65 23.47
N TRP A 74 3.53 11.56 22.61
CA TRP A 74 3.82 11.62 21.18
C TRP A 74 4.87 12.66 20.81
N LEU A 75 5.48 13.34 21.81
CA LEU A 75 6.49 14.39 21.58
C LEU A 75 7.66 13.92 20.70
N ALA A 76 8.11 12.67 20.89
CA ALA A 76 9.19 12.08 20.10
C ALA A 76 8.73 11.51 18.75
N LEU A 77 7.42 11.54 18.47
CA LEU A 77 6.77 10.85 17.35
C LEU A 77 5.88 11.81 16.55
N THR A 78 6.22 13.10 16.47
CA THR A 78 5.40 14.08 15.73
C THR A 78 5.37 13.85 14.23
N ARG A 79 6.37 13.15 13.66
CA ARG A 79 6.41 12.78 12.24
C ARG A 79 5.76 11.42 12.01
N GLN A 80 4.56 11.43 11.45
CA GLN A 80 3.70 10.25 11.27
C GLN A 80 3.46 9.92 9.78
N GLY A 81 3.91 10.77 8.85
CA GLY A 81 3.68 10.57 7.41
C GLY A 81 2.23 10.85 6.98
N ASP A 82 1.46 11.54 7.82
CA ASP A 82 0.12 12.05 7.55
C ASP A 82 0.07 13.53 7.93
N PHE A 83 -0.10 14.39 6.94
CA PHE A 83 -0.01 15.85 7.12
C PHE A 83 -0.98 16.40 8.17
N GLU A 84 -2.20 15.87 8.24
CA GLU A 84 -3.22 16.34 9.19
C GLU A 84 -2.82 15.95 10.62
N VAL A 85 -2.33 14.72 10.82
CA VAL A 85 -1.83 14.27 12.12
C VAL A 85 -0.64 15.11 12.58
N GLU A 86 0.33 15.33 11.69
CA GLU A 86 1.53 16.13 12.02
C GLU A 86 1.16 17.56 12.38
N GLN A 87 0.23 18.17 11.64
CA GLN A 87 -0.27 19.51 11.95
C GLN A 87 -0.94 19.57 13.32
N GLN A 88 -1.79 18.60 13.65
CA GLN A 88 -2.48 18.57 14.95
C GLN A 88 -1.51 18.33 16.11
N LEU A 89 -0.52 17.43 15.94
CA LEU A 89 0.51 17.21 16.95
C LEU A 89 1.39 18.44 17.13
N ASP A 90 1.85 19.06 16.04
CA ASP A 90 2.70 20.25 16.13
C ASP A 90 1.96 21.43 16.80
N ALA A 91 0.69 21.65 16.45
CA ALA A 91 -0.14 22.68 17.08
C ALA A 91 -0.37 22.42 18.58
N ASN A 92 -0.69 21.19 18.98
CA ASN A 92 -1.03 20.91 20.38
C ASN A 92 0.20 20.67 21.28
N LEU A 93 1.39 20.41 20.73
CA LEU A 93 2.63 20.18 21.50
C LEU A 93 3.54 21.41 21.57
N PHE A 94 3.54 22.27 20.56
CA PHE A 94 4.49 23.37 20.44
C PHE A 94 3.86 24.76 20.35
N ASP A 95 2.58 24.86 19.97
CA ASP A 95 1.90 26.16 19.93
C ASP A 95 1.32 26.52 21.30
N ASN A 96 1.91 27.54 21.94
CA ASN A 96 1.49 28.04 23.24
C ASN A 96 0.30 29.02 23.14
N ASN A 97 -0.22 29.29 21.94
CA ASN A 97 -1.30 30.27 21.72
C ASN A 97 -2.70 29.77 22.12
N GLY A 98 -2.82 28.61 22.76
CA GLY A 98 -4.05 28.17 23.42
C GLY A 98 -5.19 27.75 22.48
N GLN A 99 -4.91 27.47 21.20
CA GLN A 99 -5.84 26.73 20.33
C GLN A 99 -5.79 25.23 20.66
N GLY A 100 -6.03 24.91 21.94
CA GLY A 100 -6.21 23.53 22.37
C GLY A 100 -7.47 22.94 21.75
N GLY A 101 -7.44 21.62 21.52
CA GLY A 101 -8.56 20.89 20.94
C GLY A 101 -8.17 20.35 19.57
N ALA A 102 -7.44 19.25 19.57
CA ALA A 102 -7.09 18.59 18.32
C ALA A 102 -8.36 18.13 17.61
N ILE A 103 -8.62 18.67 16.42
CA ILE A 103 -9.76 18.33 15.58
C ILE A 103 -9.19 17.76 14.29
N MET A 104 -9.67 16.58 13.92
CA MET A 104 -9.26 15.91 12.69
C MET A 104 -10.48 15.26 12.05
N THR A 105 -10.42 15.10 10.73
CA THR A 105 -11.30 14.24 9.97
C THR A 105 -11.26 12.81 10.51
N ASP A 106 -12.39 12.32 11.04
CA ASP A 106 -12.53 10.94 11.43
C ASP A 106 -12.45 10.03 10.20
N LYS A 107 -11.45 9.16 10.17
CA LYS A 107 -11.15 8.27 9.03
C LYS A 107 -12.21 7.18 8.81
N LEU A 108 -13.17 7.02 9.73
CA LEU A 108 -14.28 6.08 9.57
C LEU A 108 -15.49 6.68 8.85
N ASN A 109 -15.80 7.96 9.08
CA ASN A 109 -17.02 8.61 8.56
C ASN A 109 -16.77 9.88 7.74
N GLY A 110 -15.52 10.35 7.68
CA GLY A 110 -15.10 11.51 6.90
C GLY A 110 -15.50 12.87 7.47
N ARG A 111 -16.01 12.94 8.71
CA ARG A 111 -16.43 14.20 9.36
C ARG A 111 -15.34 14.72 10.28
N GLU A 112 -15.20 16.04 10.37
CA GLU A 112 -14.33 16.66 11.38
C GLU A 112 -14.90 16.42 12.78
N GLN A 113 -14.05 15.90 13.68
CA GLN A 113 -14.44 15.57 15.06
C GLN A 113 -13.28 15.81 16.00
N GLN A 114 -13.60 16.12 17.26
CA GLN A 114 -12.64 16.22 18.36
C GLN A 114 -11.87 14.91 18.51
N GLY A 115 -10.55 14.98 18.45
CA GLY A 115 -9.61 13.88 18.57
C GLY A 115 -8.81 13.59 17.31
N ILE A 116 -7.71 12.85 17.49
CA ILE A 116 -6.80 12.47 16.41
C ILE A 116 -6.72 10.96 16.25
N TRP A 117 -6.43 10.54 15.02
CA TRP A 117 -6.06 9.19 14.65
C TRP A 117 -4.54 9.09 14.57
N LEU A 118 -3.98 8.12 15.28
CA LEU A 118 -2.56 7.81 15.29
C LEU A 118 -2.35 6.41 14.74
N LYS A 119 -1.22 6.21 14.06
CA LYS A 119 -0.88 4.95 13.43
C LYS A 119 0.57 4.57 13.69
N THR A 120 0.77 3.42 14.32
CA THR A 120 2.10 2.86 14.54
C THR A 120 2.19 1.45 13.97
N TYR A 121 3.40 0.89 13.99
CA TYR A 121 3.70 -0.43 13.46
C TYR A 121 4.59 -1.17 14.45
N LEU A 122 4.35 -2.47 14.67
CA LEU A 122 5.32 -3.32 15.38
C LEU A 122 6.61 -3.43 14.58
N SER A 123 6.50 -3.64 13.27
CA SER A 123 7.64 -3.54 12.37
C SER A 123 7.20 -3.05 11.00
N ARG A 124 8.08 -2.33 10.32
CA ARG A 124 7.92 -1.91 8.93
C ARG A 124 9.21 -2.15 8.18
N ARG A 125 9.22 -3.19 7.34
CA ARG A 125 10.34 -3.51 6.45
C ARG A 125 9.94 -3.31 5.00
N TRP A 126 10.94 -3.09 4.16
CA TRP A 126 10.79 -2.91 2.71
C TRP A 126 11.19 -4.21 1.96
N GLU A 127 11.46 -5.27 2.73
CA GLU A 127 11.91 -6.58 2.29
C GLU A 127 11.50 -7.67 3.32
N PRO A 128 11.40 -8.95 2.92
CA PRO A 128 11.35 -9.45 1.55
C PRO A 128 9.95 -9.28 0.91
N VAL A 129 9.88 -9.34 -0.43
CA VAL A 129 8.61 -9.34 -1.17
C VAL A 129 7.88 -10.67 -0.91
N LYS A 130 6.76 -10.63 -0.18
CA LYS A 130 5.93 -11.80 0.09
C LYS A 130 5.12 -12.20 -1.15
N ILE A 131 5.05 -13.50 -1.42
CA ILE A 131 4.31 -14.09 -2.53
C ILE A 131 3.22 -15.01 -1.97
N CYS A 132 2.01 -14.95 -2.51
CA CYS A 132 0.97 -15.95 -2.24
C CYS A 132 0.23 -16.34 -3.52
N ARG A 133 -0.67 -17.31 -3.42
CA ARG A 133 -1.66 -17.61 -4.46
C ARG A 133 -2.95 -16.86 -4.17
N ASP A 134 -3.57 -16.30 -5.21
CA ASP A 134 -4.94 -15.82 -5.13
C ASP A 134 -5.97 -16.96 -5.24
N SER A 135 -7.26 -16.62 -5.19
CA SER A 135 -8.37 -17.58 -5.30
C SER A 135 -8.41 -18.37 -6.61
N HIS A 136 -7.67 -17.94 -7.65
CA HIS A 136 -7.55 -18.63 -8.93
C HIS A 136 -6.22 -19.39 -9.06
N GLY A 137 -5.42 -19.45 -7.99
CA GLY A 137 -4.13 -20.12 -7.95
C GLY A 137 -3.00 -19.35 -8.65
N ILE A 138 -3.20 -18.08 -9.00
CA ILE A 138 -2.18 -17.23 -9.64
C ILE A 138 -1.24 -16.71 -8.57
N LEU A 139 0.07 -16.77 -8.81
CA LEU A 139 1.08 -16.17 -7.93
C LEU A 139 1.00 -14.64 -7.99
N GLN A 140 0.88 -14.03 -6.81
CA GLN A 140 0.76 -12.60 -6.61
C GLN A 140 1.78 -12.15 -5.57
N VAL A 141 2.22 -10.90 -5.68
CA VAL A 141 2.78 -10.21 -4.50
C VAL A 141 1.65 -10.02 -3.50
N CYS A 142 1.92 -10.27 -2.23
CA CYS A 142 0.90 -10.22 -1.20
C CYS A 142 1.32 -9.45 0.02
N ARG A 143 0.32 -9.00 0.78
CA ARG A 143 0.50 -8.30 2.05
C ARG A 143 -0.63 -8.64 3.00
N THR A 144 -0.30 -8.76 4.28
CA THR A 144 -1.33 -8.88 5.32
C THR A 144 -1.85 -7.49 5.65
N ILE A 145 -3.00 -7.13 5.07
CA ILE A 145 -3.56 -5.76 5.20
C ILE A 145 -4.23 -5.56 6.56
N LEU A 146 -4.84 -6.61 7.11
CA LEU A 146 -5.64 -6.57 8.35
C LEU A 146 -4.92 -7.22 9.53
N ASP A 147 -3.59 -7.11 9.56
CA ASP A 147 -2.81 -7.29 10.78
C ASP A 147 -2.82 -5.98 11.56
N LEU A 148 -3.98 -5.66 12.13
CA LEU A 148 -4.22 -4.40 12.83
C LEU A 148 -4.83 -4.60 14.22
N SER A 149 -4.59 -3.64 15.11
CA SER A 149 -5.29 -3.50 16.39
C SER A 149 -5.84 -2.09 16.54
N LEU A 150 -7.05 -1.97 17.09
CA LEU A 150 -7.72 -0.70 17.34
C LEU A 150 -7.77 -0.41 18.85
N SER A 151 -7.29 0.77 19.22
CA SER A 151 -7.44 1.34 20.56
C SER A 151 -8.21 2.65 20.47
N TYR A 152 -8.99 2.96 21.51
CA TYR A 152 -9.75 4.19 21.59
C TYR A 152 -9.71 4.74 23.03
N VAL A 153 -9.29 5.99 23.17
CA VAL A 153 -9.33 6.76 24.41
C VAL A 153 -10.27 7.95 24.22
N ASN A 154 -11.29 8.05 25.06
CA ASN A 154 -12.26 9.14 24.97
C ASN A 154 -11.71 10.46 25.55
N LYS A 155 -12.52 11.51 25.45
CA LYS A 155 -12.20 12.87 25.93
C LYS A 155 -11.86 12.94 27.42
N ASP A 156 -12.39 12.03 28.24
CA ASP A 156 -12.16 11.98 29.69
C ASP A 156 -10.92 11.13 30.04
N GLY A 157 -10.16 10.66 29.04
CA GLY A 157 -8.98 9.82 29.24
C GLY A 157 -9.28 8.34 29.49
N LYS A 158 -10.55 7.91 29.38
CA LYS A 158 -10.93 6.52 29.58
C LYS A 158 -10.66 5.70 28.33
N VAL A 159 -9.99 4.56 28.51
CA VAL A 159 -9.81 3.54 27.47
C VAL A 159 -11.16 2.86 27.21
N ILE A 160 -11.70 3.04 26.01
CA ILE A 160 -12.96 2.44 25.55
C ILE A 160 -12.68 1.15 24.78
N LEU A 161 -11.65 1.16 23.92
CA LEU A 161 -11.15 -0.02 23.22
C LEU A 161 -9.66 -0.17 23.52
N ASN A 162 -9.23 -1.40 23.80
CA ASN A 162 -7.84 -1.71 24.09
C ASN A 162 -7.32 -2.78 23.13
N ALA A 163 -6.58 -2.36 22.10
CA ALA A 163 -5.92 -3.21 21.13
C ALA A 163 -6.81 -4.32 20.55
N VAL A 164 -8.09 -4.00 20.27
CA VAL A 164 -9.06 -4.94 19.71
C VAL A 164 -8.61 -5.32 18.30
N LYS A 165 -8.58 -6.63 18.01
CA LYS A 165 -8.13 -7.17 16.73
C LYS A 165 -9.32 -7.67 15.90
N PRO A 166 -9.24 -7.61 14.56
CA PRO A 166 -10.22 -8.24 13.70
C PRO A 166 -10.18 -9.77 13.88
N ALA A 167 -11.26 -10.45 13.46
CA ALA A 167 -11.27 -11.91 13.46
C ALA A 167 -10.15 -12.48 12.58
N ALA A 168 -9.53 -13.58 13.01
CA ALA A 168 -8.36 -14.17 12.36
C ALA A 168 -8.55 -14.48 10.86
N ALA A 169 -9.79 -14.76 10.44
CA ALA A 169 -10.14 -15.00 9.04
C ALA A 169 -9.79 -13.81 8.11
N TYR A 170 -9.69 -12.60 8.66
CA TYR A 170 -9.38 -11.39 7.90
C TYR A 170 -7.87 -11.10 7.79
N SER A 171 -7.03 -11.76 8.59
CA SER A 171 -5.58 -11.53 8.62
C SER A 171 -4.79 -12.39 7.62
N ALA A 172 -5.47 -12.97 6.63
CA ALA A 172 -4.81 -13.69 5.54
C ALA A 172 -4.09 -12.71 4.59
N PRO A 173 -2.90 -13.07 4.07
CA PRO A 173 -2.25 -12.29 3.02
C PRO A 173 -3.16 -12.11 1.80
N GLN A 174 -3.30 -10.88 1.34
CA GLN A 174 -4.11 -10.52 0.17
C GLN A 174 -3.21 -10.08 -0.98
N PRO A 175 -3.63 -10.28 -2.24
CA PRO A 175 -2.94 -9.72 -3.41
C PRO A 175 -2.74 -8.22 -3.25
N TYR A 176 -1.54 -7.76 -3.61
CA TYR A 176 -1.11 -6.39 -3.38
C TYR A 176 -0.24 -5.90 -4.54
N THR A 177 -0.50 -4.69 -5.02
CA THR A 177 0.31 -4.04 -6.04
C THR A 177 1.44 -3.25 -5.35
N PRO A 178 2.72 -3.62 -5.55
CA PRO A 178 3.84 -2.94 -4.93
C PRO A 178 4.04 -1.54 -5.49
N HIS A 179 4.59 -0.64 -4.66
CA HIS A 179 4.82 0.75 -5.03
C HIS A 179 5.96 0.95 -6.03
N THR A 180 6.88 0.00 -6.17
CA THR A 180 8.00 0.12 -7.12
C THR A 180 8.12 -1.12 -7.99
N THR A 181 7.82 -0.92 -9.27
CA THR A 181 7.96 -1.91 -10.34
C THR A 181 9.18 -1.53 -11.18
N GLY A 182 10.03 -2.50 -11.50
CA GLY A 182 11.24 -2.29 -12.31
C GLY A 182 11.56 -3.47 -13.20
N ARG A 183 12.79 -3.53 -13.74
CA ARG A 183 13.29 -4.74 -14.40
C ARG A 183 13.29 -5.90 -13.42
N ALA A 184 13.01 -7.12 -13.88
CA ALA A 184 13.06 -8.27 -12.99
C ALA A 184 14.44 -8.38 -12.32
N GLY A 185 14.46 -8.42 -10.99
CA GLY A 185 15.70 -8.49 -10.21
C GLY A 185 16.35 -9.87 -10.33
N VAL A 186 17.63 -9.99 -9.95
CA VAL A 186 18.39 -11.26 -10.07
C VAL A 186 17.76 -12.43 -9.28
N PHE A 187 16.95 -12.12 -8.27
CA PHE A 187 16.29 -13.08 -7.39
C PHE A 187 14.84 -13.41 -7.77
N PHE A 188 14.39 -13.00 -8.97
CA PHE A 188 13.00 -13.23 -9.37
C PHE A 188 12.64 -14.73 -9.43
N ARG A 189 13.61 -15.60 -9.70
CA ARG A 189 13.38 -17.04 -9.83
C ARG A 189 12.96 -17.68 -8.51
N GLN A 190 13.59 -17.30 -7.39
CA GLN A 190 13.20 -17.82 -6.08
C GLN A 190 11.76 -17.44 -5.69
N ARG A 191 11.23 -16.35 -6.25
CA ARG A 191 9.83 -15.94 -6.02
C ARG A 191 8.81 -16.78 -6.78
N LEU A 192 9.26 -17.59 -7.74
CA LEU A 192 8.43 -18.51 -8.52
C LEU A 192 8.36 -19.90 -7.88
N GLU A 193 9.36 -20.22 -7.05
CA GLU A 193 9.41 -21.40 -6.20
C GLU A 193 8.55 -21.08 -4.98
N VAL A 194 7.32 -21.59 -4.97
CA VAL A 194 6.38 -21.33 -3.88
C VAL A 194 6.87 -22.11 -2.64
N ASN A 195 7.07 -21.42 -1.52
CA ASN A 195 7.19 -22.05 -0.21
C ASN A 195 5.88 -22.74 0.19
#